data_AF-A0A951CMI4-F1
#
_entry.id   AF-A0A951CMI4-F1
#
_cell.length_a   1.000
_cell.length_b   1.000
_cell.length_c   1.000
_cell.angle_alpha   90.00
_cell.angle_beta   90.00
_cell.angle_gamma   90.00
#
_symmetry.space_group_name_H-M   'P 1'
#
loop_
_entity.id
_entity.type
_entity.pdbx_description
1 polymer ?
#
loop_
_entity_poly.entity_id
_entity_poly.type
_entity_poly.pdbx_seq_one_letter_code
_entity_poly.pdbx_strand_id
1 'polypeptide(L)'
;LFPSSNGQEAAQVGAAASLRKTDWLFPQYRELGVILVRGIPPGHVGAAWRGTWHGGLEFTKKCCAPISVPVGTQGLHAVGAAMAAQRLGEDSVTVAFLGDGATSEGDVHEALNFAAVFAAPCVFYVQNNQWAISVPVHEQTVALSLAHKAIAYGMPGIRVDGNDVLACYAVMAEAAARARAGQGPTLIEAVTYRLGPHTTSDDPTRYRSQEELDRWLALDPIPRYRTYLQDRGVWSERFEERVAARAQRLRTELRDAVFGAPDIDIDEVFTTVFEEITPGLEAQRRQLRAELAKEA
;
A
#
# COMPACT_ATOMS: atom_id res chain seq x y z
N LEU A 1 12.19 -0.15 -12.20
CA LEU A 1 10.71 -0.14 -12.20
C LEU A 1 10.24 0.55 -10.92
N PHE A 2 9.36 1.56 -10.98
CA PHE A 2 8.79 2.17 -9.76
C PHE A 2 7.33 2.63 -9.96
N PRO A 3 6.39 2.25 -9.07
CA PRO A 3 5.00 2.71 -9.09
C PRO A 3 4.80 3.98 -8.25
N SER A 4 4.79 5.14 -8.90
CA SER A 4 4.50 6.41 -8.20
C SER A 4 3.11 6.43 -7.55
N SER A 5 3.00 6.98 -6.35
CA SER A 5 1.73 7.22 -5.65
C SER A 5 1.19 8.65 -5.84
N ASN A 6 1.74 9.40 -6.79
CA ASN A 6 1.35 10.80 -7.04
C ASN A 6 -0.14 10.93 -7.37
N GLY A 7 -0.85 11.75 -6.59
CA GLY A 7 -2.29 11.96 -6.64
C GLY A 7 -3.10 11.13 -5.64
N GLN A 8 -2.47 10.16 -4.96
CA GLN A 8 -3.12 9.26 -3.99
C GLN A 8 -2.72 9.55 -2.53
N GLU A 9 -2.05 10.67 -2.26
CA GLU A 9 -1.45 10.98 -0.97
C GLU A 9 -2.48 11.07 0.15
N ALA A 10 -3.62 11.75 -0.08
CA ALA A 10 -4.69 11.88 0.91
C ALA A 10 -5.30 10.53 1.28
N ALA A 11 -5.61 9.70 0.29
CA ALA A 11 -6.16 8.36 0.49
C ALA A 11 -5.24 7.51 1.37
N GLN A 12 -3.93 7.56 1.12
CA GLN A 12 -2.95 6.77 1.85
C GLN A 12 -2.66 7.33 3.24
N VAL A 13 -2.31 8.63 3.33
CA VAL A 13 -1.92 9.28 4.59
C VAL A 13 -3.10 9.40 5.54
N GLY A 14 -4.28 9.77 5.04
CA GLY A 14 -5.49 9.89 5.84
C GLY A 14 -5.86 8.55 6.49
N ALA A 15 -5.92 7.49 5.70
CA ALA A 15 -6.17 6.15 6.20
C ALA A 15 -5.12 5.71 7.23
N ALA A 16 -3.83 5.77 6.88
CA ALA A 16 -2.75 5.28 7.74
C ALA A 16 -2.62 6.07 9.05
N ALA A 17 -2.88 7.39 9.04
CA ALA A 17 -2.75 8.25 10.21
C ALA A 17 -3.83 7.98 11.29
N SER A 18 -4.95 7.34 10.92
CA SER A 18 -6.01 6.96 11.86
C SER A 18 -5.73 5.65 12.62
N LEU A 19 -4.74 4.87 12.16
CA LEU A 19 -4.47 3.53 12.66
C LEU A 19 -3.46 3.54 13.81
N ARG A 20 -3.59 2.57 14.71
CA ARG A 20 -2.64 2.33 15.80
C ARG A 20 -1.38 1.66 15.25
N LYS A 21 -0.27 1.82 15.97
CA LYS A 21 1.00 1.15 15.62
C LYS A 21 0.91 -0.37 15.67
N THR A 22 -0.04 -0.91 16.42
CA THR A 22 -0.34 -2.35 16.54
C THR A 22 -1.29 -2.86 15.47
N ASP A 23 -1.94 -1.97 14.71
CA ASP A 23 -2.79 -2.38 13.58
C ASP A 23 -1.91 -2.82 12.42
N TRP A 24 -2.27 -3.94 11.81
CA TRP A 24 -1.50 -4.56 10.73
C TRP A 24 -1.87 -3.99 9.36
N LEU A 25 -0.86 -3.76 8.53
CA LEU A 25 -1.01 -3.22 7.18
C LEU A 25 -0.58 -4.24 6.15
N PHE A 26 -1.41 -4.50 5.15
CA PHE A 26 -1.12 -5.38 4.02
C PHE A 26 -1.13 -4.54 2.73
N PRO A 27 0.03 -4.00 2.33
CA PRO A 27 0.14 -3.18 1.13
C PRO A 27 0.07 -4.06 -0.14
N GLN A 28 -0.28 -3.43 -1.26
CA GLN A 28 -0.04 -4.00 -2.57
C GLN A 28 1.37 -3.57 -2.99
N TYR A 29 1.50 -2.58 -3.88
CA TYR A 29 2.80 -2.06 -4.32
C TYR A 29 2.87 -0.53 -4.46
N ARG A 30 1.78 0.21 -4.24
CA ARG A 30 1.74 1.67 -4.45
C ARG A 30 1.62 2.46 -3.14
N GLU A 31 1.66 1.78 -2.00
CA GLU A 31 1.31 2.32 -0.68
C GLU A 31 2.48 3.07 -0.01
N LEU A 32 3.27 3.85 -0.76
CA LEU A 32 4.42 4.57 -0.21
C LEU A 32 4.03 5.51 0.95
N GLY A 33 2.93 6.26 0.81
CA GLY A 33 2.43 7.15 1.86
C GLY A 33 2.07 6.40 3.14
N VAL A 34 1.43 5.23 3.01
CA VAL A 34 1.09 4.35 4.14
C VAL A 34 2.35 3.86 4.84
N ILE A 35 3.33 3.37 4.07
CA ILE A 35 4.60 2.84 4.58
C ILE A 35 5.39 3.93 5.34
N LEU A 36 5.44 5.14 4.79
CA LEU A 36 6.11 6.28 5.43
C LEU A 36 5.40 6.73 6.71
N VAL A 37 4.07 6.78 6.73
CA VAL A 37 3.28 7.09 7.94
C VAL A 37 3.49 6.03 9.01
N ARG A 38 3.62 4.76 8.63
CA ARG A 38 3.95 3.67 9.54
C ARG A 38 5.36 3.78 10.15
N GLY A 39 6.20 4.65 9.59
CA GLY A 39 7.56 4.92 10.07
C GLY A 39 8.59 3.93 9.56
N ILE A 40 8.31 3.29 8.42
CA ILE A 40 9.30 2.48 7.70
C ILE A 40 10.15 3.45 6.86
N PRO A 41 11.49 3.40 6.99
CA PRO A 41 12.38 4.25 6.21
C PRO A 41 12.21 4.06 4.70
N PRO A 42 12.26 5.13 3.88
CA PRO A 42 12.11 5.05 2.43
C PRO A 42 13.14 4.14 1.76
N GLY A 43 14.34 3.99 2.36
CA GLY A 43 15.37 3.08 1.85
C GLY A 43 14.92 1.62 1.74
N HIS A 44 14.05 1.14 2.63
CA HIS A 44 13.51 -0.23 2.54
C HIS A 44 12.54 -0.40 1.37
N VAL A 45 11.79 0.66 1.03
CA VAL A 45 10.97 0.67 -0.19
C VAL A 45 11.88 0.73 -1.42
N GLY A 46 12.94 1.54 -1.37
CA GLY A 46 13.97 1.62 -2.40
C GLY A 46 14.62 0.27 -2.69
N ALA A 47 14.95 -0.51 -1.66
CA ALA A 47 15.52 -1.86 -1.80
C ALA A 47 14.61 -2.81 -2.59
N ALA A 48 13.30 -2.77 -2.34
CA ALA A 48 12.31 -3.56 -3.09
C ALA A 48 12.31 -3.21 -4.58
N TRP A 49 12.34 -1.92 -4.93
CA TRP A 49 12.30 -1.48 -6.33
C TRP A 49 13.65 -1.51 -7.04
N ARG A 50 14.76 -1.48 -6.29
CA ARG A 50 16.10 -1.79 -6.79
C ARG A 50 16.27 -3.28 -7.10
N GLY A 51 15.44 -4.13 -6.48
CA GLY A 51 15.56 -5.59 -6.61
C GLY A 51 16.67 -6.18 -5.74
N THR A 52 17.15 -5.45 -4.73
CA THR A 52 18.11 -6.01 -3.77
C THR A 52 17.41 -6.86 -2.73
N TRP A 53 16.24 -6.44 -2.25
CA TRP A 53 15.54 -7.19 -1.22
C TRP A 53 14.05 -6.93 -1.26
N HIS A 54 13.20 -7.91 -0.92
CA HIS A 54 11.73 -7.81 -1.05
C HIS A 54 11.04 -6.92 0.01
N GLY A 55 11.70 -5.87 0.52
CA GLY A 55 11.20 -4.99 1.59
C GLY A 55 11.63 -5.42 2.99
N GLY A 56 11.94 -6.71 3.20
CA GLY A 56 12.65 -7.23 4.37
C GLY A 56 11.92 -7.22 5.71
N LEU A 57 12.64 -7.67 6.74
CA LEU A 57 12.12 -7.87 8.10
C LEU A 57 11.71 -6.57 8.80
N GLU A 58 12.13 -5.40 8.28
CA GLU A 58 11.78 -4.11 8.87
C GLU A 58 10.30 -3.74 8.70
N PHE A 59 9.64 -4.27 7.68
CA PHE A 59 8.20 -4.07 7.50
C PHE A 59 7.41 -4.71 8.64
N THR A 60 7.69 -5.98 8.95
CA THR A 60 6.94 -6.75 9.95
C THR A 60 7.20 -6.25 11.37
N LYS A 61 8.40 -5.74 11.67
CA LYS A 61 8.71 -5.02 12.93
C LYS A 61 7.84 -3.80 13.16
N LYS A 62 7.19 -3.28 12.11
CA LYS A 62 6.26 -2.15 12.16
C LYS A 62 4.80 -2.56 11.92
N CYS A 63 4.45 -3.85 12.08
CA CYS A 63 3.12 -4.36 11.78
C CYS A 63 2.69 -4.04 10.33
N CYS A 64 3.62 -4.16 9.38
CA CYS A 64 3.36 -4.04 7.95
C CYS A 64 3.83 -5.33 7.29
N ALA A 65 2.98 -5.98 6.50
CA ALA A 65 3.40 -7.08 5.66
C ALA A 65 4.29 -6.55 4.53
N PRO A 66 5.20 -7.37 3.97
CA PRO A 66 5.94 -7.01 2.77
C PRO A 66 5.01 -6.63 1.60
N ILE A 67 5.57 -5.90 0.63
CA ILE A 67 4.89 -5.53 -0.62
C ILE A 67 4.42 -6.80 -1.35
N SER A 68 3.13 -6.84 -1.74
CA SER A 68 2.60 -7.89 -2.59
C SER A 68 2.52 -7.43 -4.05
N VAL A 69 3.30 -8.08 -4.90
CA VAL A 69 3.30 -7.81 -6.35
C VAL A 69 2.15 -8.54 -7.06
N PRO A 70 1.87 -9.83 -6.79
CA PRO A 70 0.67 -10.49 -7.31
C PRO A 70 -0.59 -9.78 -6.80
N VAL A 71 -1.45 -9.35 -7.73
CA VAL A 71 -2.63 -8.54 -7.42
C VAL A 71 -3.63 -9.37 -6.60
N GLY A 72 -4.08 -8.84 -5.47
CA GLY A 72 -5.19 -9.41 -4.68
C GLY A 72 -4.79 -10.40 -3.59
N THR A 73 -3.64 -11.09 -3.73
CA THR A 73 -3.21 -12.16 -2.82
C THR A 73 -3.04 -11.72 -1.37
N GLN A 74 -2.66 -10.45 -1.13
CA GLN A 74 -2.50 -9.90 0.21
C GLN A 74 -3.81 -9.85 1.00
N GLY A 75 -4.96 -9.86 0.32
CA GLY A 75 -6.28 -9.84 0.96
C GLY A 75 -6.50 -11.05 1.86
N LEU A 76 -6.25 -12.26 1.36
CA LEU A 76 -6.43 -13.49 2.14
C LEU A 76 -5.44 -13.57 3.31
N HIS A 77 -4.19 -13.14 3.10
CA HIS A 77 -3.20 -13.06 4.18
C HIS A 77 -3.62 -12.07 5.28
N ALA A 78 -4.18 -10.92 4.90
CA ALA A 78 -4.71 -9.93 5.84
C ALA A 78 -5.85 -10.53 6.70
N VAL A 79 -6.77 -11.28 6.08
CA VAL A 79 -7.85 -11.95 6.82
C VAL A 79 -7.30 -12.98 7.79
N GLY A 80 -6.33 -13.80 7.38
CA GLY A 80 -5.67 -14.76 8.27
C GLY A 80 -5.02 -14.10 9.48
N ALA A 81 -4.31 -12.98 9.29
CA ALA A 81 -3.72 -12.20 10.37
C ALA A 81 -4.78 -11.59 11.30
N ALA A 82 -5.86 -11.05 10.75
CA ALA A 82 -6.98 -10.52 11.53
C ALA A 82 -7.64 -11.60 12.40
N MET A 83 -7.83 -12.80 11.86
CA MET A 83 -8.38 -13.94 12.61
C MET A 83 -7.40 -14.44 13.68
N ALA A 84 -6.09 -14.38 13.44
CA ALA A 84 -5.09 -14.69 14.46
C ALA A 84 -5.20 -13.71 15.65
N ALA A 85 -5.31 -12.41 15.38
CA ALA A 85 -5.51 -11.38 16.40
C ALA A 85 -6.72 -11.68 17.30
N GLN A 86 -7.86 -12.04 16.70
CA GLN A 86 -9.06 -12.46 17.44
C GLN A 86 -8.79 -13.65 18.37
N ARG A 87 -8.10 -14.69 17.87
CA ARG A 87 -7.80 -15.91 18.64
C ARG A 87 -6.81 -15.67 19.77
N LEU A 88 -5.91 -14.70 19.59
CA LEU A 88 -4.94 -14.28 20.59
C LEU A 88 -5.52 -13.27 21.60
N GLY A 89 -6.78 -12.83 21.41
CA GLY A 89 -7.40 -11.80 22.24
C GLY A 89 -6.77 -10.42 22.07
N GLU A 90 -6.09 -10.18 20.94
CA GLU A 90 -5.56 -8.89 20.58
C GLU A 90 -6.68 -7.98 20.07
N ASP A 91 -6.56 -6.69 20.36
CA ASP A 91 -7.50 -5.69 19.86
C ASP A 91 -7.01 -5.04 18.56
N SER A 92 -6.06 -5.63 17.83
CA SER A 92 -5.51 -5.08 16.59
C SER A 92 -6.49 -5.21 15.41
N VAL A 93 -6.46 -4.23 14.51
CA VAL A 93 -7.19 -4.27 13.22
C VAL A 93 -6.20 -4.53 12.11
N THR A 94 -6.61 -5.29 11.10
CA THR A 94 -5.81 -5.49 9.89
C THR A 94 -6.40 -4.73 8.72
N VAL A 95 -5.57 -4.06 7.92
CA VAL A 95 -6.00 -3.31 6.74
C VAL A 95 -5.36 -3.88 5.48
N ALA A 96 -6.18 -4.34 4.54
CA ALA A 96 -5.75 -4.76 3.21
C ALA A 96 -5.90 -3.60 2.22
N PHE A 97 -4.80 -3.11 1.66
CA PHE A 97 -4.83 -2.09 0.60
C PHE A 97 -4.96 -2.77 -0.76
N LEU A 98 -5.84 -2.23 -1.60
CA LEU A 98 -6.18 -2.78 -2.91
C LEU A 98 -6.25 -1.63 -3.93
N GLY A 99 -5.93 -1.90 -5.20
CA GLY A 99 -6.31 -1.03 -6.32
C GLY A 99 -7.71 -1.37 -6.86
N ASP A 100 -8.29 -0.49 -7.67
CA ASP A 100 -9.54 -0.76 -8.41
C ASP A 100 -9.45 -2.05 -9.23
N GLY A 101 -8.33 -2.24 -9.94
CA GLY A 101 -8.05 -3.46 -10.70
C GLY A 101 -8.14 -4.74 -9.87
N ALA A 102 -7.65 -4.71 -8.62
CA ALA A 102 -7.62 -5.87 -7.73
C ALA A 102 -9.03 -6.36 -7.38
N THR A 103 -10.05 -5.50 -7.47
CA THR A 103 -11.44 -5.88 -7.14
C THR A 103 -12.09 -6.83 -8.15
N SER A 104 -11.37 -7.20 -9.20
CA SER A 104 -11.77 -8.23 -10.18
C SER A 104 -11.06 -9.56 -9.98
N GLU A 105 -10.12 -9.66 -9.04
CA GLU A 105 -9.43 -10.92 -8.73
C GLU A 105 -10.28 -11.84 -7.85
N GLY A 106 -10.16 -13.15 -8.07
CA GLY A 106 -10.82 -14.18 -7.26
C GLY A 106 -10.41 -14.12 -5.79
N ASP A 107 -9.13 -13.94 -5.52
CA ASP A 107 -8.59 -13.83 -4.15
C ASP A 107 -9.23 -12.70 -3.35
N VAL A 108 -9.56 -11.57 -3.99
CA VAL A 108 -10.24 -10.45 -3.32
C VAL A 108 -11.69 -10.81 -3.01
N HIS A 109 -12.39 -11.50 -3.92
CA HIS A 109 -13.73 -12.03 -3.64
C HIS A 109 -13.72 -12.99 -2.44
N GLU A 110 -12.78 -13.94 -2.44
CA GLU A 110 -12.63 -14.90 -1.36
C GLU A 110 -12.28 -14.22 -0.03
N ALA A 111 -11.33 -13.28 -0.01
CA ALA A 111 -10.95 -12.54 1.19
C ALA A 111 -12.13 -11.77 1.79
N LEU A 112 -12.91 -11.06 0.97
CA LEU A 112 -14.09 -10.32 1.42
C LEU A 112 -15.13 -11.26 2.04
N ASN A 113 -15.44 -12.37 1.38
CA ASN A 113 -16.37 -13.36 1.89
C ASN A 113 -15.88 -13.99 3.20
N PHE A 114 -14.62 -14.41 3.26
CA PHE A 114 -14.04 -15.07 4.42
C PHE A 114 -14.02 -14.14 5.63
N ALA A 115 -13.61 -12.88 5.45
CA ALA A 115 -13.64 -11.88 6.52
C ALA A 115 -15.06 -11.65 7.06
N ALA A 116 -16.07 -11.60 6.19
CA ALA A 116 -17.46 -11.42 6.60
C ALA A 116 -17.96 -12.60 7.42
N VAL A 117 -17.76 -13.84 6.94
CA VAL A 117 -18.20 -15.07 7.61
C VAL A 117 -17.61 -15.20 9.01
N PHE A 118 -16.32 -14.85 9.17
CA PHE A 118 -15.64 -14.94 10.47
C PHE A 118 -15.72 -13.66 11.31
N ALA A 119 -16.43 -12.64 10.83
CA ALA A 119 -16.46 -11.31 11.45
C ALA A 119 -15.04 -10.81 11.81
N ALA A 120 -14.06 -11.06 10.93
CA ALA A 120 -12.66 -10.73 11.18
C ALA A 120 -12.48 -9.20 11.32
N PRO A 121 -11.58 -8.71 12.21
CA PRO A 121 -11.32 -7.28 12.40
C PRO A 121 -10.47 -6.73 11.25
N CYS A 122 -11.05 -6.75 10.05
CA CYS A 122 -10.37 -6.41 8.80
C CYS A 122 -11.04 -5.22 8.11
N VAL A 123 -10.25 -4.31 7.56
CA VAL A 123 -10.73 -3.24 6.67
C VAL A 123 -10.12 -3.43 5.30
N PHE A 124 -10.95 -3.48 4.27
CA PHE A 124 -10.50 -3.53 2.87
C PHE A 124 -10.52 -2.12 2.31
N TYR A 125 -9.36 -1.57 1.98
CA TYR A 125 -9.21 -0.18 1.54
C TYR A 125 -8.80 -0.13 0.08
N VAL A 126 -9.79 0.10 -0.79
CA VAL A 126 -9.62 0.19 -2.24
C VAL A 126 -9.28 1.62 -2.62
N GLN A 127 -8.07 1.83 -3.14
CA GLN A 127 -7.66 3.06 -3.79
C GLN A 127 -8.09 3.00 -5.25
N ASN A 128 -9.28 3.54 -5.54
CA ASN A 128 -9.82 3.60 -6.88
C ASN A 128 -9.18 4.79 -7.62
N ASN A 129 -8.07 4.54 -8.31
CA ASN A 129 -7.33 5.58 -9.02
C ASN A 129 -7.75 5.74 -10.49
N GLN A 130 -8.91 5.15 -10.84
CA GLN A 130 -9.58 5.12 -12.13
C GLN A 130 -8.96 4.19 -13.19
N TRP A 131 -7.78 3.61 -12.95
CA TRP A 131 -7.01 2.89 -13.98
C TRP A 131 -6.24 1.66 -13.46
N ALA A 132 -6.60 0.49 -13.95
CA ALA A 132 -5.81 -0.74 -13.83
C ALA A 132 -4.81 -0.83 -15.00
N ILE A 133 -3.60 -0.31 -14.79
CA ILE A 133 -2.61 -0.09 -15.87
C ILE A 133 -3.21 0.86 -16.92
N SER A 134 -3.77 0.30 -18.00
CA SER A 134 -4.43 0.99 -19.12
C SER A 134 -5.92 0.69 -19.21
N VAL A 135 -6.47 -0.19 -18.36
CA VAL A 135 -7.89 -0.54 -18.34
C VAL A 135 -8.62 0.45 -17.42
N PRO A 136 -9.57 1.23 -17.94
CA PRO A 136 -10.33 2.17 -17.11
C PRO A 136 -11.33 1.42 -16.21
N VAL A 137 -11.66 2.00 -15.06
CA VAL A 137 -12.54 1.35 -14.07
C VAL A 137 -13.91 0.93 -14.61
N HIS A 138 -14.45 1.63 -15.61
CA HIS A 138 -15.75 1.31 -16.22
C HIS A 138 -15.69 0.08 -17.13
N GLU A 139 -14.50 -0.30 -17.64
CA GLU A 139 -14.27 -1.57 -18.32
C GLU A 139 -13.92 -2.69 -17.33
N GLN A 140 -13.47 -2.33 -16.12
CA GLN A 140 -13.10 -3.30 -15.09
C GLN A 140 -14.31 -3.97 -14.44
N THR A 141 -15.42 -3.25 -14.28
CA THR A 141 -16.64 -3.75 -13.64
C THR A 141 -17.85 -2.86 -13.95
N VAL A 142 -19.02 -3.47 -14.14
CA VAL A 142 -20.31 -2.74 -14.34
C VAL A 142 -20.98 -2.31 -13.04
N ALA A 143 -20.43 -2.68 -11.88
CA ALA A 143 -20.93 -2.25 -10.58
C ALA A 143 -20.94 -0.70 -10.48
N LEU A 144 -22.01 -0.14 -9.92
CA LEU A 144 -22.17 1.32 -9.77
C LEU A 144 -21.02 1.99 -8.99
N SER A 145 -20.43 1.26 -8.05
CA SER A 145 -19.17 1.64 -7.41
C SER A 145 -18.48 0.40 -6.85
N LEU A 146 -17.20 0.50 -6.51
CA LEU A 146 -16.48 -0.62 -5.91
C LEU A 146 -16.98 -0.91 -4.49
N ALA A 147 -17.40 0.13 -3.74
CA ALA A 147 -18.05 -0.04 -2.44
C ALA A 147 -19.33 -0.90 -2.50
N HIS A 148 -20.10 -0.88 -3.60
CA HIS A 148 -21.29 -1.72 -3.74
C HIS A 148 -20.99 -3.23 -3.73
N LYS A 149 -19.76 -3.64 -4.06
CA LYS A 149 -19.34 -5.06 -3.98
C LYS A 149 -19.49 -5.59 -2.55
N ALA A 150 -19.41 -4.74 -1.53
CA ALA A 150 -19.63 -5.10 -0.12
C ALA A 150 -20.97 -5.80 0.15
N ILE A 151 -22.01 -5.44 -0.61
CA ILE A 151 -23.38 -5.98 -0.48
C ILE A 151 -23.38 -7.49 -0.66
N ALA A 152 -22.57 -8.00 -1.60
CA ALA A 152 -22.49 -9.44 -1.89
C ALA A 152 -22.01 -10.28 -0.69
N TYR A 153 -21.35 -9.65 0.29
CA TYR A 153 -20.78 -10.29 1.47
C TYR A 153 -21.48 -9.87 2.77
N GLY A 154 -22.55 -9.08 2.68
CA GLY A 154 -23.27 -8.59 3.87
C GLY A 154 -22.43 -7.69 4.79
N MET A 155 -21.40 -7.01 4.26
CA MET A 155 -20.58 -6.05 5.01
C MET A 155 -20.87 -4.60 4.59
N PRO A 156 -20.59 -3.59 5.43
CA PRO A 156 -20.69 -2.19 5.02
C PRO A 156 -19.72 -1.84 3.90
N GLY A 157 -20.23 -1.12 2.89
CA GLY A 157 -19.46 -0.49 1.82
C GLY A 157 -19.53 1.02 1.93
N ILE A 158 -18.38 1.70 2.01
CA ILE A 158 -18.30 3.16 2.11
C ILE A 158 -17.51 3.70 0.93
N ARG A 159 -18.06 4.68 0.22
CA ARG A 159 -17.35 5.43 -0.82
C ARG A 159 -16.96 6.80 -0.28
N VAL A 160 -15.68 7.16 -0.39
CA VAL A 160 -15.12 8.40 0.14
C VAL A 160 -14.35 9.15 -0.94
N ASP A 161 -14.30 10.47 -0.84
CA ASP A 161 -13.39 11.31 -1.61
C ASP A 161 -11.95 11.02 -1.17
N GLY A 162 -11.22 10.29 -2.02
CA GLY A 162 -9.84 9.87 -1.79
C GLY A 162 -8.83 11.02 -1.85
N ASN A 163 -9.24 12.20 -2.34
CA ASN A 163 -8.41 13.40 -2.35
C ASN A 163 -8.72 14.33 -1.15
N ASP A 164 -9.60 13.90 -0.24
CA ASP A 164 -9.83 14.55 1.06
C ASP A 164 -9.19 13.74 2.18
N VAL A 165 -8.07 14.24 2.72
CA VAL A 165 -7.32 13.53 3.77
C VAL A 165 -8.11 13.40 5.08
N LEU A 166 -8.99 14.35 5.39
CA LEU A 166 -9.81 14.32 6.61
C LEU A 166 -10.96 13.33 6.47
N ALA A 167 -11.59 13.27 5.29
CA ALA A 167 -12.62 12.27 5.02
C ALA A 167 -12.03 10.84 5.05
N CYS A 168 -10.88 10.63 4.42
CA CYS A 168 -10.17 9.34 4.47
C CYS A 168 -9.79 8.94 5.90
N TYR A 169 -9.32 9.89 6.70
CA TYR A 169 -9.04 9.67 8.12
C TYR A 169 -10.29 9.26 8.90
N ALA A 170 -11.37 10.03 8.78
CA ALA A 170 -12.59 9.80 9.54
C ALA A 170 -13.23 8.45 9.20
N VAL A 171 -13.35 8.13 7.90
CA VAL A 171 -13.95 6.88 7.43
C VAL A 171 -13.10 5.67 7.85
N MET A 172 -11.77 5.75 7.74
CA MET A 172 -10.89 4.67 8.22
C MET A 172 -10.96 4.52 9.74
N ALA A 173 -10.97 5.61 10.49
CA ALA A 173 -11.08 5.57 11.96
C ALA A 173 -12.37 4.87 12.40
N GLU A 174 -13.50 5.19 11.77
CA GLU A 174 -14.79 4.56 12.06
C GLU A 174 -14.79 3.07 11.67
N ALA A 175 -14.30 2.72 10.50
CA ALA A 175 -14.20 1.33 10.06
C ALA A 175 -13.28 0.50 10.97
N ALA A 176 -12.15 1.07 11.39
CA ALA A 176 -11.23 0.43 12.33
C ALA A 176 -11.87 0.28 13.72
N ALA A 177 -12.61 1.28 14.21
CA ALA A 177 -13.34 1.17 15.47
C ALA A 177 -14.41 0.06 15.42
N ARG A 178 -15.15 -0.02 14.31
CA ARG A 178 -16.14 -1.08 14.06
C ARG A 178 -15.51 -2.48 14.08
N ALA A 179 -14.46 -2.69 13.29
CA ALA A 179 -13.72 -3.94 13.22
C ALA A 179 -13.19 -4.35 14.60
N ARG A 180 -12.61 -3.40 15.34
CA ARG A 180 -12.09 -3.62 16.69
C ARG A 180 -13.15 -3.98 17.72
N ALA A 181 -14.36 -3.44 17.57
CA ALA A 181 -15.52 -3.78 18.40
C ALA A 181 -16.14 -5.15 18.04
N GLY A 182 -15.52 -5.93 17.15
CA GLY A 182 -16.01 -7.25 16.74
C GLY A 182 -17.23 -7.20 15.81
N GLN A 183 -17.49 -6.06 15.18
CA GLN A 183 -18.66 -5.87 14.30
C GLN A 183 -18.36 -6.26 12.83
N GLY A 184 -17.30 -7.02 12.61
CA GLY A 184 -16.89 -7.53 11.31
C GLY A 184 -16.21 -6.49 10.41
N PRO A 185 -15.96 -6.85 9.15
CA PRO A 185 -15.17 -6.06 8.23
C PRO A 185 -15.95 -4.90 7.60
N THR A 186 -15.22 -4.00 6.96
CA THR A 186 -15.74 -2.90 6.13
C THR A 186 -14.96 -2.82 4.82
N LEU A 187 -15.64 -2.55 3.70
CA LEU A 187 -15.03 -2.20 2.43
C LEU A 187 -15.11 -0.68 2.22
N ILE A 188 -13.95 -0.03 2.06
CA ILE A 188 -13.85 1.40 1.75
C ILE A 188 -13.34 1.57 0.32
N GLU A 189 -14.06 2.33 -0.50
CA GLU A 189 -13.62 2.82 -1.80
C GLU A 189 -13.20 4.28 -1.68
N ALA A 190 -11.89 4.53 -1.69
CA ALA A 190 -11.33 5.87 -1.77
C ALA A 190 -11.14 6.27 -3.24
N VAL A 191 -11.99 7.17 -3.72
CA VAL A 191 -11.98 7.63 -5.12
C VAL A 191 -10.92 8.70 -5.28
N THR A 192 -9.88 8.39 -6.04
CA THR A 192 -8.68 9.22 -6.21
C THR A 192 -8.19 9.10 -7.65
N TYR A 193 -6.99 9.57 -7.94
CA TYR A 193 -6.42 9.50 -9.28
C TYR A 193 -4.92 9.33 -9.28
N ARG A 194 -4.42 8.48 -10.19
CA ARG A 194 -3.00 8.29 -10.41
C ARG A 194 -2.50 9.34 -11.40
N LEU A 195 -1.95 10.45 -10.93
CA LEU A 195 -1.51 11.54 -11.80
C LEU A 195 -0.35 11.10 -12.72
N GLY A 196 0.55 10.26 -12.21
CA GLY A 196 1.66 9.68 -12.98
C GLY A 196 1.29 8.49 -13.87
N PRO A 197 2.28 7.88 -14.55
CA PRO A 197 2.11 6.62 -15.26
C PRO A 197 1.81 5.47 -14.28
N HIS A 198 1.42 4.30 -14.80
CA HIS A 198 1.28 3.08 -13.99
C HIS A 198 2.58 2.76 -13.25
N THR A 199 3.69 2.73 -13.97
CA THR A 199 5.05 2.64 -13.44
C THR A 199 5.98 3.44 -14.33
N THR A 200 7.27 3.52 -13.97
CA THR A 200 8.32 4.09 -14.84
C THR A 200 8.47 3.41 -16.21
N SER A 201 7.82 2.28 -16.44
CA SER A 201 7.88 1.52 -17.70
C SER A 201 6.61 1.66 -18.56
N ASP A 202 5.70 2.54 -18.18
CA ASP A 202 4.40 2.74 -18.81
C ASP A 202 4.26 4.14 -19.44
N ASP A 203 3.43 4.26 -20.47
CA ASP A 203 3.11 5.51 -21.16
C ASP A 203 1.59 5.77 -21.16
N PRO A 204 1.11 6.67 -20.28
CA PRO A 204 -0.32 6.95 -20.13
C PRO A 204 -0.92 7.73 -21.29
N THR A 205 -0.11 8.38 -22.13
CA THR A 205 -0.62 9.17 -23.27
C THR A 205 -1.34 8.30 -24.31
N ARG A 206 -1.14 6.98 -24.24
CA ARG A 206 -1.74 5.98 -25.13
C ARG A 206 -3.20 5.66 -24.82
N TYR A 207 -3.66 5.93 -23.60
CA TYR A 207 -4.99 5.50 -23.14
C TYR A 207 -5.71 6.53 -22.27
N ARG A 208 -5.06 7.66 -21.94
CA ARG A 208 -5.60 8.68 -21.04
C ARG A 208 -5.52 10.06 -21.68
N SER A 209 -6.63 10.80 -21.66
CA SER A 209 -6.67 12.12 -22.26
C SER A 209 -6.00 13.18 -21.36
N GLN A 210 -5.50 14.24 -21.99
CA GLN A 210 -4.98 15.40 -21.26
C GLN A 210 -6.08 16.12 -20.46
N GLU A 211 -7.30 16.20 -21.01
CA GLU A 211 -8.45 16.81 -20.34
C GLU A 211 -8.79 16.11 -19.03
N GLU A 212 -8.78 14.77 -19.02
CA GLU A 212 -9.01 13.99 -17.79
C GLU A 212 -7.90 14.26 -16.77
N LEU A 213 -6.63 14.30 -17.20
CA LEU A 213 -5.50 14.60 -16.34
C LEU A 213 -5.60 16.02 -15.73
N ASP A 214 -5.92 17.03 -16.54
CA ASP A 214 -6.05 18.42 -16.09
C ASP A 214 -7.16 18.58 -15.05
N ARG A 215 -8.29 17.90 -15.25
CA ARG A 215 -9.39 17.85 -14.27
C ARG A 215 -8.92 17.30 -12.93
N TRP A 216 -8.13 16.22 -12.93
CA TRP A 216 -7.65 15.60 -11.68
C TRP A 216 -6.48 16.36 -11.04
N LEU A 217 -5.65 17.04 -11.82
CA LEU A 217 -4.63 17.97 -11.31
C LEU A 217 -5.27 19.11 -10.51
N ALA A 218 -6.43 19.63 -10.96
CA ALA A 218 -7.19 20.62 -10.21
C ALA A 218 -7.77 20.09 -8.87
N LEU A 219 -7.78 18.77 -8.68
CA LEU A 219 -8.26 18.08 -7.48
C LEU A 219 -7.12 17.53 -6.61
N ASP A 220 -5.87 17.97 -6.83
CA ASP A 220 -4.71 17.51 -6.08
C ASP A 220 -4.94 17.66 -4.55
N PRO A 221 -4.76 16.57 -3.77
CA PRO A 221 -4.97 16.60 -2.32
C PRO A 221 -4.03 17.53 -1.56
N ILE A 222 -2.81 17.78 -2.05
CA ILE A 222 -1.79 18.56 -1.33
C ILE A 222 -2.17 20.05 -1.27
N PRO A 223 -2.44 20.75 -2.40
CA PRO A 223 -2.93 22.13 -2.35
C PRO A 223 -4.23 22.25 -1.56
N ARG A 224 -5.18 21.32 -1.75
CA ARG A 224 -6.47 21.31 -1.03
C ARG A 224 -6.28 21.36 0.48
N TYR A 225 -5.47 20.44 1.03
CA TYR A 225 -5.26 20.40 2.47
C TYR A 225 -4.37 21.55 2.98
N ARG A 226 -3.44 22.03 2.16
CA ARG A 226 -2.65 23.24 2.47
C ARG A 226 -3.57 24.45 2.67
N THR A 227 -4.48 24.71 1.72
CA THR A 227 -5.45 25.82 1.83
C THR A 227 -6.29 25.69 3.09
N TYR A 228 -6.81 24.50 3.39
CA TYR A 228 -7.51 24.26 4.65
C TYR A 228 -6.67 24.62 5.88
N LEU A 229 -5.40 24.18 5.93
CA LEU A 229 -4.51 24.49 7.06
C LEU A 229 -4.16 25.99 7.16
N GLN A 230 -4.10 26.70 6.04
CA GLN A 230 -3.91 28.16 6.00
C GLN A 230 -5.13 28.87 6.58
N ASP A 231 -6.35 28.50 6.15
CA ASP A 231 -7.61 29.06 6.66
C ASP A 231 -7.81 28.80 8.16
N ARG A 232 -7.26 27.69 8.67
CA ARG A 232 -7.24 27.36 10.11
C ARG A 232 -6.11 28.04 10.89
N GLY A 233 -5.24 28.82 10.24
CA GLY A 233 -4.09 29.48 10.87
C GLY A 233 -2.99 28.54 11.34
N VAL A 234 -2.97 27.30 10.85
CA VAL A 234 -1.99 26.26 11.22
C VAL A 234 -0.79 26.25 10.26
N TRP A 235 -1.01 26.59 8.99
CA TRP A 235 0.05 26.65 7.99
C TRP A 235 0.81 27.98 8.06
N SER A 236 1.98 27.93 8.69
CA SER A 236 2.93 29.06 8.76
C SER A 236 4.12 28.83 7.83
N GLU A 237 4.85 29.90 7.50
CA GLU A 237 6.11 29.82 6.75
C GLU A 237 7.10 28.84 7.42
N ARG A 238 7.27 28.93 8.75
CA ARG A 238 8.09 27.98 9.52
C ARG A 238 7.60 26.53 9.39
N PHE A 239 6.30 26.29 9.26
CA PHE A 239 5.79 24.93 9.03
C PHE A 239 6.11 24.44 7.63
N GLU A 240 5.95 25.29 6.62
CA GLU A 240 6.30 25.00 5.23
C GLU A 240 7.78 24.66 5.07
N GLU A 241 8.68 25.45 5.67
CA GLU A 241 10.12 25.16 5.71
C GLU A 241 10.42 23.79 6.33
N ARG A 242 9.74 23.44 7.44
CA ARG A 242 9.91 22.13 8.09
C ARG A 242 9.46 20.98 7.19
N VAL A 243 8.35 21.14 6.48
CA VAL A 243 7.86 20.15 5.51
C VAL A 243 8.86 19.99 4.36
N ALA A 244 9.33 21.09 3.77
CA ALA A 244 10.31 21.08 2.69
C ALA A 244 11.63 20.41 3.13
N ALA A 245 12.15 20.76 4.31
CA ALA A 245 13.36 20.16 4.85
C ALA A 245 13.20 18.65 5.12
N ARG A 246 12.03 18.22 5.62
CA ARG A 246 11.74 16.78 5.82
C ARG A 246 11.65 16.05 4.48
N ALA A 247 10.96 16.60 3.50
CA ALA A 247 10.86 16.02 2.16
C ALA A 247 12.24 15.90 1.50
N GLN A 248 13.10 16.93 1.64
CA GLN A 248 14.47 16.87 1.15
C GLN A 248 15.27 15.73 1.81
N ARG A 249 15.20 15.59 3.13
CA ARG A 249 15.88 14.49 3.84
C ARG A 249 15.43 13.12 3.37
N LEU A 250 14.11 12.90 3.23
CA LEU A 250 13.57 11.62 2.75
C LEU A 250 14.01 11.30 1.31
N ARG A 251 14.09 12.30 0.43
CA ARG A 251 14.62 12.14 -0.94
C ARG A 251 16.09 11.76 -0.95
N THR A 252 16.90 12.44 -0.13
CA THR A 252 18.33 12.13 0.03
C THR A 252 18.51 10.70 0.55
N GLU A 253 17.79 10.33 1.61
CA GLU A 253 17.85 8.99 2.21
C GLU A 253 17.48 7.89 1.20
N LEU A 254 16.38 8.07 0.45
CA LEU A 254 15.99 7.14 -0.60
C LEU A 254 17.07 7.00 -1.69
N ARG A 255 17.60 8.14 -2.17
CA ARG A 255 18.63 8.15 -3.20
C ARG A 255 19.88 7.42 -2.71
N ASP A 256 20.35 7.73 -1.51
CA ASP A 256 21.58 7.16 -0.97
C ASP A 256 21.41 5.65 -0.72
N ALA A 257 20.22 5.21 -0.28
CA ALA A 257 19.88 3.79 -0.11
C ALA A 257 19.74 3.01 -1.42
N VAL A 258 19.54 3.68 -2.57
CA VAL A 258 19.39 3.03 -3.88
C VAL A 258 20.69 3.10 -4.68
N PHE A 259 21.30 4.27 -4.80
CA PHE A 259 22.49 4.50 -5.64
C PHE A 259 23.80 4.25 -4.90
N GLY A 260 23.85 4.48 -3.58
CA GLY A 260 25.06 4.33 -2.77
C GLY A 260 25.17 2.98 -2.07
N ALA A 261 24.13 2.14 -2.12
CA ALA A 261 24.10 0.87 -1.41
C ALA A 261 24.86 -0.23 -2.17
N PRO A 262 25.62 -1.09 -1.47
CA PRO A 262 26.24 -2.26 -2.08
C PRO A 262 25.17 -3.18 -2.67
N ASP A 263 25.57 -4.04 -3.61
CA ASP A 263 24.74 -5.17 -3.99
C ASP A 263 24.63 -6.16 -2.82
N ILE A 264 23.59 -6.99 -2.85
CA ILE A 264 23.40 -8.01 -1.81
C ILE A 264 24.51 -9.05 -1.86
N ASP A 265 24.78 -9.69 -0.73
CA ASP A 265 25.61 -10.89 -0.73
C ASP A 265 24.89 -11.96 -1.56
N ILE A 266 25.56 -12.45 -2.61
CA ILE A 266 25.00 -13.42 -3.53
C ILE A 266 24.62 -14.73 -2.83
N ASP A 267 25.24 -15.05 -1.69
CA ASP A 267 24.86 -16.21 -0.90
C ASP A 267 23.43 -16.13 -0.36
N GLU A 268 22.89 -14.92 -0.16
CA GLU A 268 21.56 -14.73 0.41
C GLU A 268 20.47 -15.36 -0.44
N VAL A 269 20.67 -15.52 -1.75
CA VAL A 269 19.71 -16.22 -2.64
C VAL A 269 19.50 -17.68 -2.25
N PHE A 270 20.43 -18.27 -1.47
CA PHE A 270 20.34 -19.63 -0.95
C PHE A 270 20.00 -19.68 0.54
N THR A 271 20.56 -18.76 1.35
CA THR A 271 20.45 -18.83 2.81
C THR A 271 19.15 -18.23 3.37
N THR A 272 18.30 -17.66 2.51
CA THR A 272 17.07 -16.98 2.93
C THR A 272 15.79 -17.63 2.40
N VAL A 273 15.91 -18.78 1.72
CA VAL A 273 14.77 -19.54 1.16
C VAL A 273 14.00 -20.29 2.26
N PHE A 274 14.72 -20.88 3.21
CA PHE A 274 14.18 -21.62 4.35
C PHE A 274 14.89 -21.17 5.63
N GLU A 275 14.34 -21.52 6.80
CA GLU A 275 14.97 -21.26 8.10
C GLU A 275 16.37 -21.93 8.18
N GLU A 276 16.46 -23.18 7.75
CA GLU A 276 17.73 -23.91 7.61
C GLU A 276 18.01 -24.21 6.14
N ILE A 277 19.26 -23.97 5.70
CA ILE A 277 19.65 -24.27 4.32
C ILE A 277 19.57 -25.77 4.06
N THR A 278 18.86 -26.14 2.99
CA THR A 278 18.73 -27.55 2.61
C THR A 278 20.02 -28.07 1.98
N PRO A 279 20.30 -29.39 2.03
CA PRO A 279 21.49 -29.96 1.37
C PRO A 279 21.58 -29.63 -0.13
N GLY A 280 20.44 -29.51 -0.82
CA GLY A 280 20.38 -29.13 -2.22
C GLY A 280 20.79 -27.68 -2.48
N LEU A 281 20.25 -26.74 -1.70
CA LEU A 281 20.63 -25.33 -1.79
C LEU A 281 22.09 -25.10 -1.42
N GLU A 282 22.59 -25.80 -0.42
CA GLU A 282 23.99 -25.73 0.01
C GLU A 282 24.94 -26.31 -1.07
N ALA A 283 24.52 -27.34 -1.82
CA ALA A 283 25.27 -27.80 -3.00
C ALA A 283 25.30 -26.77 -4.13
N GLN A 284 24.16 -26.12 -4.43
CA GLN A 284 24.08 -25.07 -5.46
C GLN A 284 24.90 -23.84 -5.07
N ARG A 285 24.86 -23.42 -3.80
CA ARG A 285 25.67 -22.33 -3.25
C ARG A 285 27.16 -22.60 -3.42
N ARG A 286 27.63 -23.80 -3.10
CA ARG A 286 29.03 -24.20 -3.34
C ARG A 286 29.40 -24.17 -4.82
N GLN A 287 28.50 -24.62 -5.70
CA GLN A 287 28.72 -24.57 -7.13
C GLN A 287 28.91 -23.12 -7.61
N LEU A 288 28.00 -22.20 -7.23
CA LEU A 288 28.11 -20.80 -7.62
C LEU A 288 29.41 -20.16 -7.11
N ARG A 289 29.78 -20.40 -5.84
CA ARG A 289 31.05 -19.92 -5.29
C ARG A 289 32.26 -20.44 -6.06
N ALA A 290 32.23 -21.72 -6.47
CA ALA A 290 33.29 -22.30 -7.28
C ALA A 290 33.35 -21.74 -8.69
N GLU A 291 32.24 -21.27 -9.27
CA GLU A 291 32.21 -20.57 -10.55
C GLU A 291 32.77 -19.16 -10.42
N LEU A 292 32.30 -18.36 -9.46
CA LEU A 292 32.80 -17.01 -9.21
C LEU A 292 34.31 -16.98 -8.89
N ALA A 293 34.81 -18.00 -8.17
CA ALA A 293 36.24 -18.13 -7.88
C ALA A 293 37.11 -18.43 -9.11
N LYS A 294 36.53 -18.88 -10.24
CA LYS A 294 37.27 -19.04 -11.51
C LYS A 294 37.37 -17.74 -12.29
N GLU A 295 36.49 -16.77 -12.02
CA GLU A 295 36.43 -15.49 -12.70
C GLU A 295 37.20 -14.37 -11.98
N ALA A 296 37.55 -14.59 -10.71
CA ALA A 296 38.36 -13.69 -9.86
C ALA A 296 39.86 -13.89 -10.07
#